data_AF-A0A836YX19-F1
#
_entry.id   AF-A0A836YX19-F1
#
_cell.length_a   1.000
_cell.length_b   1.000
_cell.length_c   1.000
_cell.angle_alpha   90.00
_cell.angle_beta   90.00
_cell.angle_gamma   90.00
#
_symmetry.space_group_name_H-M   'P 1'
#
loop_
_entity.id
_entity.type
_entity.pdbx_description
1 polymer ?
#
loop_
_entity_poly.entity_id
_entity_poly.type
_entity_poly.pdbx_seq_one_letter_code
_entity_poly.pdbx_strand_id
1 'polypeptide(L)'
;MISIKKTVDDKVEFSLLTDGRVQDITLHKTQLNGTTFSGKATTLLREGTYEGGLFGNGAKEAAGIATFSGDNSYDTSFGGIRY
;
A
#
# COMPACT_ATOMS: atom_id res chain seq x y z
N MET A 1 -25.69 3.02 17.65
CA MET A 1 -25.03 3.85 16.60
C MET A 1 -24.02 2.97 15.89
N ILE A 2 -24.22 2.66 14.61
CA ILE A 2 -23.26 1.89 13.81
C ILE A 2 -22.33 2.89 13.13
N SER A 3 -21.04 2.86 13.46
CA SER A 3 -20.01 3.65 12.77
C SER A 3 -19.42 2.79 11.65
N ILE A 4 -19.71 3.13 10.39
CA ILE A 4 -19.08 2.50 9.24
C ILE A 4 -17.68 3.11 9.09
N LYS A 5 -16.63 2.31 9.32
CA LYS A 5 -15.24 2.73 9.11
C LYS A 5 -14.83 2.43 7.66
N LYS A 6 -14.58 3.48 6.86
CA LYS A 6 -14.05 3.36 5.49
C LYS A 6 -12.53 3.32 5.55
N THR A 7 -11.93 2.13 5.40
CA THR A 7 -10.48 1.95 5.55
C THR A 7 -9.89 1.09 4.45
N VAL A 8 -8.62 1.31 4.12
CA VAL A 8 -7.79 0.43 3.30
C VAL A 8 -6.71 -0.18 4.20
N ASP A 9 -6.39 -1.45 3.98
CA ASP A 9 -5.34 -2.23 4.65
C ASP A 9 -4.80 -3.21 3.61
N ASP A 10 -3.49 -3.23 3.37
CA ASP A 10 -2.91 -3.92 2.21
C ASP A 10 -1.47 -4.38 2.46
N LYS A 11 -1.00 -5.31 1.64
CA LYS A 11 0.33 -5.90 1.71
C LYS A 11 0.84 -6.19 0.30
N VAL A 12 2.03 -5.68 -0.01
CA VAL A 12 2.74 -6.04 -1.23
C VAL A 12 3.72 -7.17 -0.91
N GLU A 13 3.41 -8.38 -1.37
CA GLU A 13 4.20 -9.59 -1.14
C GLU A 13 5.20 -9.79 -2.28
N PHE A 14 6.49 -9.86 -1.94
CA PHE A 14 7.55 -10.07 -2.93
C PHE A 14 8.26 -11.43 -2.79
N SER A 15 8.09 -12.11 -1.64
CA SER A 15 8.59 -13.46 -1.30
C SER A 15 9.99 -13.85 -1.84
N LEU A 16 10.97 -13.71 -0.94
CA LEU A 16 12.32 -14.32 -0.87
C LEU A 16 13.33 -13.98 -1.98
N LEU A 17 14.41 -13.32 -1.60
CA LEU A 17 15.67 -13.47 -2.32
C LEU A 17 16.45 -14.67 -1.78
N THR A 18 16.91 -15.46 -2.73
CA THR A 18 17.98 -16.46 -2.61
C THR A 18 19.37 -15.85 -2.39
N ASP A 19 19.49 -14.52 -2.43
CA ASP A 19 20.69 -13.73 -2.09
C ASP A 19 20.60 -13.00 -0.73
N GLY A 20 19.46 -13.13 -0.03
CA GLY A 20 19.29 -12.70 1.36
C GLY A 20 18.41 -11.48 1.64
N ARG A 21 17.80 -10.79 0.67
CA ARG A 21 16.76 -9.74 0.93
C ARG A 21 15.45 -9.99 0.15
N VAL A 22 14.72 -8.99 -0.35
CA VAL A 22 13.26 -9.02 -0.64
C VAL A 22 12.42 -9.20 0.62
N GLN A 23 11.81 -8.08 1.01
CA GLN A 23 10.91 -7.99 2.15
C GLN A 23 9.55 -7.57 1.66
N ASP A 24 8.53 -8.13 2.29
CA ASP A 24 7.19 -7.64 2.12
C ASP A 24 7.10 -6.18 2.56
N ILE A 25 6.26 -5.42 1.85
CA ILE A 25 5.89 -4.06 2.24
C ILE A 25 4.49 -4.14 2.84
N THR A 26 4.38 -3.79 4.12
CA THR A 26 3.08 -3.62 4.79
C THR A 26 2.59 -2.19 4.57
N LEU A 27 1.39 -2.05 4.00
CA LEU A 27 0.71 -0.76 3.86
C LEU A 27 -0.28 -0.64 5.02
N HIS A 28 0.09 0.13 6.04
CA HIS A 28 -0.68 0.20 7.28
C HIS A 28 -2.05 0.80 7.05
N LYS A 29 -3.03 0.25 7.77
CA LYS A 29 -4.42 0.67 7.73
C LYS A 29 -4.57 2.19 7.81
N THR A 30 -5.28 2.76 6.84
CA THR A 30 -5.61 4.19 6.80
C THR A 30 -7.08 4.44 6.48
N GLN A 31 -7.54 5.67 6.66
CA GLN A 31 -8.89 6.08 6.29
C GLN A 31 -8.95 6.46 4.80
N LEU A 32 -10.06 6.10 4.16
CA LEU A 32 -10.38 6.59 2.81
C LEU A 32 -10.89 8.03 2.89
N ASN A 33 -10.32 8.90 2.07
CA ASN A 33 -10.83 10.25 1.83
C ASN A 33 -11.38 10.33 0.41
N GLY A 34 -12.69 10.16 0.25
CA GLY A 34 -13.29 9.99 -1.07
C GLY A 34 -12.76 8.72 -1.75
N THR A 35 -12.11 8.89 -2.90
CA THR A 35 -11.47 7.80 -3.65
C THR A 35 -9.97 7.68 -3.39
N THR A 36 -9.37 8.53 -2.56
CA THR A 36 -7.93 8.51 -2.30
C THR A 36 -7.62 8.01 -0.89
N PHE A 37 -6.39 7.52 -0.72
CA PHE A 37 -5.85 7.09 0.55
C PHE A 37 -4.35 7.37 0.61
N SER A 38 -3.85 7.61 1.82
CA SER A 38 -2.42 7.70 2.10
C SER A 38 -2.15 7.25 3.53
N GLY A 39 -0.97 6.69 3.76
CA GLY A 39 -0.63 6.10 5.04
C GLY A 39 0.84 5.74 5.20
N LYS A 40 1.13 5.04 6.28
CA LYS A 40 2.48 4.56 6.60
C LYS A 40 2.74 3.25 5.86
N ALA A 41 3.91 3.13 5.26
CA ALA A 41 4.43 1.88 4.71
C ALA A 41 5.62 1.41 5.56
N THR A 42 5.81 0.09 5.71
CA THR A 42 6.98 -0.46 6.40
C THR A 42 7.49 -1.71 5.71
N THR A 43 8.82 -1.84 5.64
CA THR A 43 9.50 -3.12 5.47
C THR A 43 9.99 -3.61 6.84
N LEU A 44 10.77 -4.69 6.90
CA LEU A 44 11.44 -5.09 8.14
C LEU A 44 12.47 -4.05 8.62
N LEU A 45 13.07 -3.28 7.69
CA LEU A 45 14.23 -2.42 7.99
C LEU A 45 13.97 -0.92 7.82
N ARG A 46 12.90 -0.52 7.13
CA ARG A 46 12.64 0.88 6.76
C ARG A 46 11.18 1.26 6.97
N GLU A 47 10.99 2.53 7.30
CA GLU A 47 9.70 3.18 7.27
C GLU A 47 9.56 4.04 6.01
N GLY A 48 8.36 4.11 5.50
CA GLY A 48 8.01 4.87 4.31
C GLY A 48 6.57 5.37 4.39
N THR A 49 6.12 5.95 3.29
CA THR A 49 4.74 6.40 3.11
C THR A 49 4.18 5.80 1.84
N TYR A 50 2.86 5.66 1.78
CA TYR A 50 2.19 5.30 0.54
C TYR A 50 1.03 6.24 0.26
N GLU A 51 0.72 6.36 -1.02
CA GLU A 51 -0.48 7.04 -1.52
C GLU A 51 -1.09 6.24 -2.65
N GLY A 52 -2.40 6.34 -2.81
CA GLY A 52 -3.11 5.65 -3.87
C GLY A 52 -4.55 6.07 -3.99
N GLY A 53 -5.25 5.42 -4.90
CA GLY A 53 -6.64 5.70 -5.19
C GLY A 53 -7.42 4.49 -5.65
N LEU A 54 -8.74 4.66 -5.61
CA LEU A 54 -9.75 3.78 -6.16
C LEU A 54 -10.24 4.34 -7.50
N PHE A 55 -10.29 3.48 -8.50
CA PHE A 55 -10.60 3.84 -9.88
C PHE A 55 -11.68 2.94 -10.48
N GLY A 56 -12.21 3.36 -11.64
CA GLY A 56 -13.23 2.62 -12.37
C GLY A 56 -14.62 2.73 -11.74
N ASN A 57 -15.64 2.33 -12.51
CA ASN A 57 -17.01 2.35 -12.03
C ASN A 57 -17.18 1.42 -10.83
N GLY A 58 -17.58 1.97 -9.68
CA GLY A 58 -17.74 1.21 -8.44
C GLY A 58 -16.44 0.79 -7.77
N ALA A 59 -15.34 1.55 -7.95
CA ALA A 59 -14.04 1.27 -7.35
C ALA A 59 -13.51 -0.14 -7.69
N LYS A 60 -13.51 -0.45 -8.99
CA LYS A 60 -13.06 -1.76 -9.49
C LYS A 60 -11.55 -1.92 -9.51
N GLU A 61 -10.80 -0.82 -9.60
CA GLU A 61 -9.35 -0.86 -9.52
C GLU A 61 -8.85 -0.10 -8.28
N ALA A 62 -7.72 -0.54 -7.74
CA ALA A 62 -6.93 0.22 -6.79
C ALA A 62 -5.49 0.29 -7.30
N ALA A 63 -4.85 1.44 -7.17
CA ALA A 63 -3.44 1.62 -7.55
C ALA A 63 -2.78 2.70 -6.70
N GLY A 64 -1.46 2.59 -6.53
CA GLY A 64 -0.69 3.54 -5.74
C GLY A 64 0.81 3.31 -5.81
N ILE A 65 1.52 4.10 -5.01
CA ILE A 65 2.97 4.04 -4.84
C ILE A 65 3.33 4.06 -3.35
N ALA A 66 4.36 3.32 -2.98
CA ALA A 66 5.01 3.38 -1.68
C ALA A 66 6.44 3.90 -1.86
N THR A 67 6.86 4.83 -0.99
CA THR A 67 8.14 5.52 -1.06
C THR A 67 8.88 5.45 0.28
N PHE A 68 10.19 5.23 0.24
CA PHE A 68 11.04 5.03 1.41
C PHE A 68 12.21 6.02 1.40
N SER A 69 12.04 7.16 2.09
CA SER A 69 13.05 8.22 2.13
C SER A 69 14.38 7.72 2.70
N GLY A 70 15.48 8.04 2.01
CA GLY A 70 16.84 7.66 2.39
C GLY A 70 17.31 6.31 1.84
N ASP A 71 16.41 5.52 1.25
CA ASP A 71 16.75 4.27 0.56
C ASP A 71 15.66 3.88 -0.45
N ASN A 72 15.71 4.52 -1.63
CA ASN A 72 14.70 4.37 -2.68
C ASN A 72 14.69 2.96 -3.31
N SER A 73 15.54 2.03 -2.87
CA SER A 73 15.54 0.65 -3.37
C SER A 73 14.26 -0.11 -3.05
N TYR A 74 13.46 0.38 -2.09
CA TYR A 74 12.18 -0.18 -1.70
C TYR A 74 10.98 0.56 -2.31
N ASP A 75 11.20 1.63 -3.08
CA ASP A 75 10.12 2.33 -3.75
C ASP A 75 9.42 1.36 -4.71
N THR A 76 8.10 1.26 -4.60
CA THR A 76 7.31 0.36 -5.43
C THR A 76 5.98 0.97 -5.82
N SER A 77 5.54 0.67 -7.05
CA SER A 77 4.13 0.80 -7.43
C SER A 77 3.37 -0.47 -7.04
N PHE A 78 2.08 -0.33 -6.74
CA PHE A 78 1.18 -1.45 -6.52
C PHE A 78 -0.17 -1.19 -7.18
N GLY A 79 -0.89 -2.26 -7.50
CA GLY A 79 -2.25 -2.15 -8.02
C GLY A 79 -2.95 -3.51 -8.14
N GLY A 80 -4.27 -3.46 -8.22
CA GLY A 80 -5.11 -4.64 -8.30
C GLY A 80 -6.51 -4.33 -8.82
N ILE A 81 -7.20 -5.38 -9.26
CA ILE A 81 -8.57 -5.32 -9.78
C ILE A 81 -9.46 -6.18 -8.89
N ARG A 82 -10.65 -5.68 -8.55
CA ARG A 82 -11.70 -6.41 -7.85
C ARG A 82 -12.52 -7.21 -8.86
N TYR A 83 -12.36 -8.53 -8.86
CA TYR A 83 -13.16 -9.48 -9.66
C TYR A 83 -14.56 -9.70 -9.08
#